data_AF-A0A811YIA9-F1
#
_entry.id   AF-A0A811YIA9-F1
#
_cell.length_a   1.000
_cell.length_b   1.000
_cell.length_c   1.000
_cell.angle_alpha   90.00
_cell.angle_beta   90.00
_cell.angle_gamma   90.00
#
_symmetry.space_group_name_H-M   'P 1'
#
loop_
_entity.id
_entity.type
_entity.pdbx_description
1 polymer ?
#
loop_
_entity_poly.entity_id
_entity_poly.type
_entity_poly.pdbx_seq_one_letter_code
_entity_poly.pdbx_strand_id
1 'polypeptide(L)'
;MAWSSLLLTLLAHCTGSWAQSVLTQPASVSGSLGQRVTIPCTGSSSNIGRNYVSWHQQLPGTGPRTLIYGSSNPPSGSSNPDQFSGSKSGSTATLTISGLQAEDEADYYCSTWDSNLNDHTVFLACGEVRQKPTYPSAK
;
A
#
# COMPACT_ATOMS: atom_id res chain seq x y z
N MET A 1 -37.86 -12.52 -32.29
CA MET A 1 -38.19 -11.95 -30.97
C MET A 1 -37.59 -12.69 -29.77
N ALA A 2 -36.89 -13.83 -29.95
CA ALA A 2 -36.12 -14.48 -28.88
C ALA A 2 -34.68 -13.95 -28.71
N TRP A 3 -34.19 -13.16 -29.68
CA TRP A 3 -32.82 -12.64 -29.70
C TRP A 3 -32.60 -11.49 -28.68
N SER A 4 -33.64 -10.68 -28.44
CA SER A 4 -33.60 -9.60 -27.46
C SER A 4 -33.46 -10.12 -26.04
N SER A 5 -34.08 -11.26 -25.71
CA SER A 5 -33.95 -11.91 -24.41
C SER A 5 -32.55 -12.47 -24.18
N LEU A 6 -31.89 -13.00 -25.22
CA LEU A 6 -30.51 -13.48 -25.17
C LEU A 6 -29.48 -12.34 -24.99
N LEU A 7 -29.73 -11.17 -25.60
CA LEU A 7 -28.89 -9.99 -25.41
C LEU A 7 -28.99 -9.43 -23.98
N LEU A 8 -30.18 -9.42 -23.37
CA LEU A 8 -30.36 -8.95 -21.99
C LEU A 8 -29.69 -9.87 -20.95
N THR A 9 -29.65 -11.19 -21.18
CA THR A 9 -28.94 -12.11 -20.30
C THR A 9 -27.42 -11.94 -20.36
N LEU A 10 -26.87 -11.58 -21.53
CA LEU A 10 -25.42 -11.42 -21.70
C LEU A 10 -24.88 -10.17 -20.98
N LEU A 11 -25.69 -9.11 -20.87
CA LEU A 11 -25.37 -7.89 -20.11
C LEU A 11 -25.51 -8.07 -18.59
N ALA A 12 -26.17 -9.12 -18.12
CA ALA A 12 -26.37 -9.40 -16.69
C ALA A 12 -25.19 -10.17 -16.06
N HIS A 13 -24.14 -10.47 -16.82
CA HIS A 13 -22.95 -11.18 -16.32
C HIS A 13 -21.75 -10.25 -16.17
N CYS A 14 -21.93 -9.15 -15.45
CA CYS A 14 -20.82 -8.36 -14.90
C CYS A 14 -20.90 -8.20 -13.37
N THR A 15 -21.67 -9.03 -12.67
CA THR A 15 -21.54 -9.17 -11.21
C THR A 15 -20.54 -10.27 -10.86
N GLY A 16 -19.37 -10.22 -11.49
CA GLY A 16 -18.21 -10.84 -10.87
C GLY A 16 -17.80 -9.94 -9.72
N SER A 17 -18.23 -10.25 -8.49
CA SER A 17 -17.52 -9.73 -7.31
C SER A 17 -16.19 -10.45 -7.27
N TRP A 18 -15.19 -9.87 -7.93
CA TRP A 18 -13.79 -10.21 -7.72
C TRP A 18 -13.46 -9.74 -6.31
N ALA A 19 -13.76 -10.57 -5.31
CA ALA A 19 -13.23 -10.39 -3.97
C ALA A 19 -11.72 -10.68 -4.03
N GLN A 20 -10.96 -9.76 -4.66
CA GLN A 20 -9.53 -9.74 -4.50
C GLN A 20 -9.26 -9.41 -3.03
N SER A 21 -8.36 -10.17 -2.41
CA SER A 21 -7.89 -9.88 -1.06
C SER A 21 -7.04 -8.61 -1.14
N VAL A 22 -7.68 -7.46 -1.01
CA VAL A 22 -7.05 -6.15 -1.20
C VAL A 22 -6.62 -5.60 0.16
N LEU A 23 -5.37 -5.13 0.23
CA LEU A 23 -4.89 -4.34 1.36
C LEU A 23 -5.42 -2.91 1.23
N THR A 24 -5.80 -2.31 2.34
CA THR A 24 -6.34 -0.94 2.40
C THR A 24 -5.37 -0.03 3.15
N GLN A 25 -5.00 1.08 2.52
CA GLN A 25 -4.20 2.16 3.10
C GLN A 25 -4.94 3.50 2.90
N PRO A 26 -4.72 4.50 3.78
CA PRO A 26 -5.20 5.85 3.51
C PRO A 26 -4.54 6.40 2.24
N ALA A 27 -5.28 7.24 1.50
CA ALA A 27 -4.76 7.84 0.27
C ALA A 27 -3.56 8.76 0.51
N SER A 28 -3.48 9.38 1.68
CA SER A 28 -2.36 10.22 2.09
C SER A 28 -2.26 10.30 3.60
N VAL A 29 -1.05 10.46 4.09
CA VAL A 29 -0.74 10.91 5.46
C VAL A 29 0.17 12.12 5.39
N SER A 30 0.15 12.97 6.40
CA SER A 30 0.98 14.17 6.44
C SER A 30 1.46 14.44 7.86
N GLY A 31 2.61 15.09 7.97
CA GLY A 31 3.21 15.48 9.25
C GLY A 31 4.23 16.60 9.03
N SER A 32 4.60 17.29 10.10
CA SER A 32 5.68 18.28 10.07
C SER A 32 7.04 17.61 10.25
N LEU A 33 8.11 18.28 9.80
CA LEU A 33 9.48 17.81 10.01
C LEU A 33 9.75 17.49 11.50
N GLY A 34 10.40 16.37 11.75
CA GLY A 34 10.70 15.88 13.10
C GLY A 34 9.52 15.20 13.82
N GLN A 35 8.29 15.24 13.29
CA GLN A 35 7.16 14.54 13.90
C GLN A 35 7.20 13.03 13.64
N ARG A 36 6.47 12.30 14.48
CA ARG A 36 6.17 10.89 14.24
C ARG A 36 4.93 10.77 13.35
N VAL A 37 5.02 9.99 12.28
CA VAL A 37 3.89 9.65 11.39
C VAL A 37 3.66 8.15 11.42
N THR A 38 2.40 7.73 11.39
CA THR A 38 2.02 6.31 11.32
C THR A 38 1.14 6.08 10.09
N ILE A 39 1.53 5.10 9.28
CA ILE A 39 0.81 4.68 8.08
C ILE A 39 0.16 3.33 8.35
N PRO A 40 -1.18 3.25 8.47
CA PRO A 40 -1.87 1.99 8.66
C PRO A 40 -2.06 1.25 7.33
N CYS A 41 -2.04 -0.08 7.42
CA CYS A 41 -2.40 -1.00 6.35
C CYS A 41 -3.33 -2.07 6.93
N THR A 42 -4.56 -2.13 6.43
CA THR A 42 -5.57 -3.09 6.89
C THR A 42 -5.79 -4.16 5.85
N GLY A 43 -5.86 -5.40 6.30
CA GLY A 43 -6.17 -6.56 5.48
C GLY A 43 -7.24 -7.43 6.15
N SER A 44 -7.17 -8.72 5.87
CA SER A 44 -8.06 -9.77 6.36
C SER A 44 -7.32 -10.76 7.26
N SER A 45 -8.08 -11.71 7.80
CA SER A 45 -7.54 -12.83 8.55
C SER A 45 -6.71 -13.81 7.70
N SER A 46 -6.93 -13.87 6.37
CA SER A 46 -6.18 -14.74 5.45
C SER A 46 -4.83 -14.17 5.02
N ASN A 47 -4.66 -12.85 5.13
CA ASN A 47 -3.44 -12.15 4.73
C ASN A 47 -2.65 -11.63 5.95
N ILE A 48 -2.68 -10.34 6.30
CA ILE A 48 -2.05 -9.72 7.47
C ILE A 48 -2.33 -10.51 8.76
N GLY A 49 -3.55 -11.02 8.94
CA GLY A 49 -3.89 -11.80 10.14
C GLY A 49 -3.02 -13.05 10.35
N ARG A 50 -2.53 -13.67 9.28
CA ARG A 50 -1.74 -14.92 9.31
C ARG A 50 -0.30 -14.78 8.84
N ASN A 51 0.00 -13.74 8.06
CA ASN A 51 1.26 -13.60 7.36
C ASN A 51 2.05 -12.38 7.85
N TYR A 52 3.32 -12.32 7.46
CA TYR A 52 4.16 -11.15 7.70
C TYR A 52 3.87 -10.05 6.67
N VAL A 53 4.12 -8.81 7.06
CA VAL A 53 3.91 -7.63 6.20
C VAL A 53 5.25 -7.03 5.86
N SER A 54 5.43 -6.70 4.59
CA SER A 54 6.58 -5.96 4.08
C SER A 54 6.16 -4.55 3.69
N TRP A 55 7.04 -3.60 3.95
CA TRP A 55 6.83 -2.18 3.66
C TRP A 55 7.82 -1.70 2.61
N HIS A 56 7.29 -0.95 1.65
CA HIS A 56 8.02 -0.38 0.53
C HIS A 56 7.82 1.12 0.48
N GLN A 57 8.84 1.83 0.02
CA GLN A 57 8.79 3.26 -0.25
C GLN A 57 9.19 3.49 -1.70
N GLN A 58 8.49 4.38 -2.38
CA GLN A 58 8.81 4.78 -3.74
C GLN A 58 8.94 6.31 -3.80
N LEU A 59 10.15 6.78 -4.12
CA LEU A 59 10.37 8.18 -4.41
C LEU A 59 9.90 8.50 -5.82
N PRO A 60 9.49 9.75 -6.09
CA PRO A 60 9.11 10.17 -7.44
C PRO A 60 10.21 9.85 -8.46
N GLY A 61 9.85 9.10 -9.51
CA GLY A 61 10.77 8.74 -10.59
C GLY A 61 11.74 7.58 -10.27
N THR A 62 11.63 6.93 -9.11
CA THR A 62 12.44 5.74 -8.77
C THR A 62 11.60 4.47 -8.72
N GLY A 63 12.28 3.32 -8.71
CA GLY A 63 11.63 2.05 -8.34
C GLY A 63 11.31 1.99 -6.84
N PRO A 64 10.40 1.08 -6.42
CA PRO A 64 10.16 0.82 -5.00
C PRO A 64 11.41 0.27 -4.30
N ARG A 65 11.72 0.81 -3.11
CA ARG A 65 12.72 0.27 -2.19
C ARG A 65 12.04 -0.40 -1.00
N THR A 66 12.54 -1.55 -0.58
CA THR A 66 12.05 -2.24 0.61
C THR A 66 12.58 -1.56 1.87
N LEU A 67 11.69 -1.12 2.75
CA LEU A 67 12.04 -0.59 4.08
C LEU A 67 12.08 -1.70 5.13
N ILE A 68 11.08 -2.58 5.11
CA ILE A 68 10.91 -3.67 6.08
C ILE A 68 10.47 -4.91 5.32
N TYR A 69 11.13 -6.04 5.54
CA TYR A 69 10.82 -7.30 4.88
C TYR A 69 10.41 -8.37 5.89
N GLY A 70 9.10 -8.63 5.96
CA GLY A 70 8.56 -9.72 6.78
C GLY A 70 8.83 -9.64 8.29
N SER A 71 9.20 -8.47 8.81
CA SER A 71 9.63 -8.27 10.21
C SER A 71 9.05 -6.96 10.78
N SER A 72 9.42 -6.61 12.02
CA SER A 72 9.07 -5.33 12.65
C SER A 72 10.14 -4.25 12.47
N ASN A 73 11.33 -4.60 11.97
CA ASN A 73 12.48 -3.70 11.92
C ASN A 73 13.14 -3.74 10.54
N PRO A 74 13.78 -2.63 10.11
CA PRO A 74 14.52 -2.61 8.85
C PRO A 74 15.61 -3.69 8.79
N PRO A 75 15.96 -4.20 7.60
CA PRO A 75 17.09 -5.11 7.42
C PRO A 75 18.40 -4.54 7.96
N SER A 76 19.29 -5.41 8.45
CA SER A 76 20.63 -5.00 8.88
C SER A 76 21.40 -4.32 7.74
N GLY A 77 22.05 -3.19 8.04
CA GLY A 77 22.79 -2.41 7.03
C GLY A 77 21.93 -1.44 6.20
N SER A 78 20.63 -1.30 6.52
CA SER A 78 19.79 -0.26 5.92
C SER A 78 20.26 1.15 6.33
N SER A 79 20.08 2.12 5.44
CA SER A 79 20.21 3.54 5.79
C SER A 79 19.06 3.93 6.72
N ASN A 80 19.37 4.60 7.83
CA ASN A 80 18.41 5.08 8.85
C ASN A 80 17.55 3.98 9.51
N PRO A 81 18.16 2.96 10.15
CA PRO A 81 17.42 1.84 10.75
C PRO A 81 16.53 2.25 11.93
N ASP A 82 16.86 3.33 12.63
CA ASP A 82 16.10 3.81 13.80
C ASP A 82 14.88 4.66 13.41
N GLN A 83 14.79 5.08 12.15
CA GLN A 83 13.71 5.96 11.67
C GLN A 83 12.43 5.18 11.38
N PHE A 84 12.55 4.00 10.76
CA PHE A 84 11.41 3.20 10.32
C PHE A 84 11.18 2.02 11.25
N SER A 85 9.93 1.79 11.64
CA SER A 85 9.54 0.60 12.41
C SER A 85 8.17 0.09 11.99
N GLY A 86 8.01 -1.22 11.97
CA GLY A 86 6.78 -1.91 11.64
C GLY A 86 6.12 -2.47 12.90
N SER A 87 4.79 -2.50 12.92
CA SER A 87 4.02 -3.22 13.94
C SER A 87 2.81 -3.90 13.31
N LYS A 88 2.27 -4.91 13.98
CA LYS A 88 1.11 -5.67 13.53
C LYS A 88 0.23 -6.07 14.71
N SER A 89 -1.07 -5.85 14.60
CA SER A 89 -2.08 -6.31 15.55
C SER A 89 -3.33 -6.78 14.80
N GLY A 90 -3.72 -8.04 15.02
CA GLY A 90 -4.80 -8.67 14.27
C GLY A 90 -4.56 -8.62 12.76
N SER A 91 -5.50 -8.06 12.01
CA SER A 91 -5.42 -7.88 10.55
C SER A 91 -4.97 -6.47 10.13
N THR A 92 -4.35 -5.72 11.03
CA THR A 92 -3.83 -4.38 10.76
C THR A 92 -2.34 -4.32 11.04
N ALA A 93 -1.58 -3.81 10.08
CA ALA A 93 -0.18 -3.47 10.22
C ALA A 93 0.00 -1.95 10.19
N THR A 94 1.10 -1.46 10.77
CA THR A 94 1.44 -0.04 10.79
C THR A 94 2.92 0.14 10.50
N LEU A 95 3.26 1.10 9.63
CA LEU A 95 4.60 1.65 9.52
C LEU A 95 4.68 2.92 10.33
N THR A 96 5.69 3.04 11.18
CA THR A 96 5.97 4.26 11.95
C THR A 96 7.27 4.86 11.44
N ILE A 97 7.20 6.14 11.09
CA ILE A 97 8.34 6.98 10.73
C ILE A 97 8.59 7.91 11.91
N SER A 98 9.74 7.76 12.56
CA SER A 98 10.14 8.56 13.72
C SER A 98 11.05 9.69 13.27
N GLY A 99 10.60 10.94 13.42
CA GLY A 99 11.38 12.09 12.98
C GLY A 99 11.31 12.24 11.45
N LEU A 100 10.14 12.61 10.94
CA LEU A 100 9.89 12.81 9.52
C LEU A 100 10.90 13.81 8.91
N GLN A 101 11.51 13.44 7.80
CA GLN A 101 12.48 14.27 7.06
C GLN A 101 11.90 14.68 5.70
N ALA A 102 12.57 15.60 5.00
CA ALA A 102 12.11 16.04 3.68
C ALA A 102 12.20 14.90 2.64
N GLU A 103 13.16 14.01 2.83
CA GLU A 103 13.43 12.84 1.99
C GLU A 103 12.39 11.72 2.19
N ASP A 104 11.49 11.85 3.17
CA ASP A 104 10.40 10.91 3.44
C ASP A 104 9.13 11.23 2.64
N GLU A 105 9.11 12.30 1.83
CA GLU A 105 8.01 12.57 0.90
C GLU A 105 8.01 11.54 -0.24
N ALA A 106 7.19 10.52 -0.10
CA ALA A 106 7.17 9.35 -0.99
C ALA A 106 5.82 8.64 -0.98
N ASP A 107 5.63 7.75 -1.95
CA ASP A 107 4.55 6.77 -1.90
C ASP A 107 4.98 5.57 -1.04
N TYR A 108 4.08 5.11 -0.16
CA TYR A 108 4.34 3.98 0.74
C TYR A 108 3.35 2.86 0.53
N TYR A 109 3.85 1.63 0.41
CA TYR A 109 3.03 0.44 0.12
C TYR A 109 3.30 -0.68 1.12
N CYS A 110 2.23 -1.31 1.59
CA CYS A 110 2.31 -2.59 2.27
C CYS A 110 2.08 -3.75 1.31
N SER A 111 2.69 -4.89 1.62
CA SER A 111 2.48 -6.16 0.90
C SER A 111 2.54 -7.34 1.86
N THR A 112 1.78 -8.40 1.56
CA THR A 112 1.76 -9.62 2.37
C THR A 112 1.29 -10.81 1.54
N TRP A 113 1.57 -12.04 1.98
CA TRP A 113 1.02 -13.24 1.37
C TRP A 113 -0.46 -13.42 1.75
N ASP A 114 -1.31 -13.81 0.81
CA ASP A 114 -2.66 -14.28 1.10
C ASP A 114 -2.72 -15.81 1.00
N SER A 115 -3.01 -16.45 2.15
CA SER A 115 -3.04 -17.90 2.26
C SER A 115 -4.21 -18.57 1.53
N ASN A 116 -5.27 -17.84 1.21
CA ASN A 116 -6.40 -18.39 0.46
C ASN A 116 -6.13 -18.34 -1.05
N LEU A 117 -5.46 -17.29 -1.52
CA LEU A 117 -5.10 -17.12 -2.93
C LEU A 117 -3.80 -17.85 -3.31
N ASN A 118 -2.98 -18.21 -2.32
CA ASN A 118 -1.62 -18.69 -2.52
C ASN A 118 -0.80 -17.71 -3.39
N ASP A 119 -0.95 -16.42 -3.13
CA ASP A 119 -0.26 -15.35 -3.86
C ASP A 119 0.03 -14.14 -2.97
N HIS A 120 0.94 -13.27 -3.40
CA HIS A 120 1.19 -11.99 -2.76
C HIS A 120 0.08 -10.99 -3.09
N THR A 121 -0.40 -10.33 -2.04
CA THR A 121 -1.31 -9.19 -2.13
C THR A 121 -0.55 -7.92 -1.87
N VAL A 122 -0.72 -6.95 -2.75
CA VAL A 122 -0.22 -5.58 -2.62
C VAL A 122 -1.40 -4.63 -2.47
N PHE A 123 -1.16 -3.45 -1.91
CA PHE A 123 -2.13 -2.37 -1.99
C PHE A 123 -2.51 -2.12 -3.45
N LEU A 124 -3.80 -2.19 -3.77
CA LEU A 124 -4.31 -1.70 -5.04
C LEU A 124 -4.50 -0.19 -4.89
N ALA A 125 -3.50 0.58 -5.30
CA ALA A 125 -3.71 2.00 -5.49
C ALA A 125 -4.65 2.16 -6.68
N CYS A 126 -5.95 2.34 -6.44
CA CYS A 126 -6.81 3.05 -7.39
C CYS A 126 -6.36 4.52 -7.40
N GLY A 127 -5.16 4.77 -7.92
CA GLY A 127 -4.57 6.09 -8.07
C GLY A 127 -4.98 6.68 -9.41
N GLU A 128 -5.72 7.79 -9.37
CA GLU A 128 -5.95 8.68 -10.50
C GLU A 128 -4.58 9.15 -11.03
N VAL A 129 -4.33 8.98 -12.33
CA VAL A 129 -3.15 9.54 -13.00
C VAL A 129 -3.29 11.06 -13.03
N ARG A 130 -2.80 11.77 -12.01
CA ARG A 130 -2.68 13.22 -12.04
C ARG A 130 -1.26 13.63 -12.42
N GLN A 131 -1.12 14.24 -13.60
CA GLN A 131 0.07 15.02 -13.93
C GLN A 131 0.13 16.23 -12.97
N LYS A 132 1.24 16.40 -12.24
CA LYS A 132 1.51 17.65 -11.54
C LYS A 132 2.12 18.64 -12.54
N PRO A 133 1.53 19.84 -12.76
CA PRO A 133 2.05 20.82 -13.70
C PRO A 133 3.47 21.24 -13.34
N THR A 134 4.33 21.32 -14.34
CA THR A 134 5.63 21.97 -14.24
C THR A 134 5.40 23.48 -14.13
N TYR A 135 5.72 24.08 -12.99
CA TYR A 135 6.06 25.50 -12.97
C TYR A 135 7.31 25.76 -12.13
N PRO A 136 8.34 26.38 -12.71
CA PRO A 136 9.52 26.82 -11.98
C PRO A 136 9.17 28.10 -11.21
N SER A 137 9.40 28.11 -9.90
CA SER A 137 9.40 29.38 -9.17
C SER A 137 10.72 30.09 -9.48
N ALA A 138 10.60 31.12 -10.32
CA ALA A 138 11.65 32.10 -10.54
C ALA A 138 11.95 32.88 -9.25
N LYS A 139 13.19 33.40 -9.24
CA LYS A 139 13.95 34.08 -8.20
C LYS A 139 13.22 35.20 -7.44
#